data_AF-A3MY70-F1
#
_entry.id   AF-A3MY70-F1
#
_cell.length_a   1.000
_cell.length_b   1.000
_cell.length_c   1.000
_cell.angle_alpha   90.00
_cell.angle_beta   90.00
_cell.angle_gamma   90.00
#
_symmetry.space_group_name_H-M   'P 1'
#
loop_
_entity.id
_entity.type
_entity.pdbx_description
1 polymer ?
#
loop_
_entity_poly.entity_id
_entity_poly.type
_entity_poly.pdbx_seq_one_letter_code
_entity_poly.pdbx_strand_id
1 'polypeptide(L)'
;MKFENIERRLVEALIVLLLNARGKVVSIKATSLAKMAGFGSNHSAILKAARLLRKLSMYKFLKTEPSSKRSKTYRYILRIDDELWQIAKKDPERAKEIILKLLS
;
A
#
# COMPACT_ATOMS: atom_id res chain seq x y z
N MET A 1 14.44 -15.15 5.81
CA MET A 1 13.02 -14.86 5.54
C MET A 1 12.80 -14.81 4.04
N LYS A 2 12.08 -15.77 3.45
CA LYS A 2 11.71 -15.73 2.04
C LYS A 2 10.49 -14.82 1.90
N PHE A 3 10.69 -13.56 1.53
CA PHE A 3 9.57 -12.77 1.01
C PHE A 3 9.00 -13.48 -0.20
N GLU A 4 7.71 -13.79 -0.18
CA GLU A 4 7.05 -14.28 -1.38
C GLU A 4 7.10 -13.19 -2.46
N ASN A 5 7.38 -13.57 -3.71
CA ASN A 5 7.49 -12.68 -4.88
C ASN A 5 6.30 -11.67 -4.95
N ILE A 6 5.13 -12.08 -4.47
CA ILE A 6 3.91 -11.26 -4.43
C ILE A 6 4.07 -10.01 -3.53
N GLU A 7 4.60 -10.16 -2.32
CA GLU A 7 4.68 -9.05 -1.35
C GLU A 7 5.64 -7.97 -1.84
N ARG A 8 6.79 -8.37 -2.40
CA ARG A 8 7.75 -7.44 -2.99
C ARG A 8 7.13 -6.63 -4.12
N ARG A 9 6.42 -7.29 -5.05
CA ARG A 9 5.73 -6.61 -6.15
C ARG A 9 4.61 -5.69 -5.68
N LEU A 10 3.90 -6.04 -4.60
CA LEU A 10 2.89 -5.17 -3.98
C LEU A 10 3.53 -3.91 -3.36
N VAL A 11 4.68 -4.05 -2.70
CA VAL A 11 5.43 -2.92 -2.14
C VAL A 11 5.93 -2.02 -3.26
N GLU A 12 6.51 -2.58 -4.32
CA GLU A 12 6.95 -1.82 -5.49
C GLU A 12 5.79 -1.03 -6.12
N ALA A 13 4.65 -1.68 -6.33
CA ALA A 13 3.46 -1.01 -6.86
C ALA A 13 2.95 0.12 -5.97
N LEU A 14 3.03 -0.03 -4.65
CA LEU A 14 2.66 1.01 -3.69
C LEU A 14 3.60 2.22 -3.79
N ILE A 15 4.91 1.99 -3.88
CA ILE A 15 5.89 3.07 -4.03
C ILE A 15 5.73 3.79 -5.37
N VAL A 16 5.53 3.04 -6.46
CA VAL A 16 5.25 3.62 -7.79
C VAL A 16 3.97 4.46 -7.76
N LEU A 17 2.92 4.00 -7.07
CA LEU A 17 1.70 4.78 -6.88
C LEU A 17 1.98 6.11 -6.17
N LEU A 18 2.76 6.09 -5.09
CA LEU A 18 3.11 7.29 -4.34
C LEU A 18 3.98 8.25 -5.14
N LEU A 19 4.95 7.73 -5.89
CA LEU A 19 5.80 8.52 -6.77
C LEU A 19 4.99 9.25 -7.83
N ASN A 20 4.01 8.58 -8.45
CA ASN A 20 3.17 9.17 -9.49
C ASN A 20 1.99 9.98 -8.97
N ALA A 21 1.73 9.95 -7.66
CA ALA A 21 0.67 10.75 -7.07
C ALA A 21 0.97 12.25 -7.19
N ARG A 22 0.05 12.98 -7.84
CA ARG A 22 0.10 14.44 -8.03
C ARG A 22 -0.79 15.21 -7.03
N GLY A 23 -1.73 14.53 -6.38
CA GLY A 23 -2.65 15.14 -5.41
C GLY A 23 -2.11 15.13 -3.98
N LYS A 24 -2.79 15.86 -3.08
CA LYS A 24 -2.48 15.88 -1.63
C LYS A 24 -2.88 14.61 -0.89
N VAL A 25 -3.69 13.75 -1.54
CA VAL A 25 -4.27 12.54 -0.96
C VAL A 25 -4.31 11.43 -2.01
N VAL A 26 -3.92 10.22 -1.62
CA VAL A 26 -4.06 8.99 -2.42
C VAL A 26 -4.97 8.03 -1.68
N SER A 27 -5.98 7.53 -2.38
CA SER A 27 -6.84 6.44 -1.90
C SER A 27 -6.43 5.13 -2.54
N ILE A 28 -6.24 4.09 -1.73
CA ILE A 28 -5.74 2.79 -2.13
C ILE A 28 -6.75 1.71 -1.75
N LYS A 29 -7.15 0.91 -2.75
CA LYS A 29 -7.90 -0.32 -2.57
C LYS A 29 -6.98 -1.51 -2.80
N ALA A 30 -7.16 -2.59 -2.04
CA ALA A 30 -6.39 -3.82 -2.19
C ALA A 30 -6.47 -4.40 -3.62
N THR A 31 -7.67 -4.36 -4.21
CA THR A 31 -7.90 -4.80 -5.60
C THR A 31 -7.12 -3.98 -6.61
N SER A 32 -7.13 -2.66 -6.47
CA SER A 32 -6.36 -1.75 -7.33
C SER A 32 -4.86 -1.97 -7.18
N LEU A 33 -4.37 -2.15 -5.95
CA LEU A 33 -2.96 -2.39 -5.69
C LEU A 33 -2.48 -3.72 -6.29
N ALA A 34 -3.25 -4.80 -6.13
CA ALA A 34 -2.94 -6.09 -6.74
C ALA A 34 -2.92 -6.00 -8.28
N LYS A 35 -3.88 -5.26 -8.87
CA LYS A 35 -3.90 -4.99 -10.31
C LYS A 35 -2.66 -4.23 -10.78
N MET A 36 -2.27 -3.16 -10.06
CA MET A 36 -1.06 -2.38 -10.37
C MET A 36 0.22 -3.19 -10.24
N ALA A 37 0.29 -4.11 -9.27
CA ALA A 37 1.40 -5.03 -9.11
C ALA A 37 1.46 -6.13 -10.20
N GLY A 38 0.50 -6.15 -11.14
CA GLY A 38 0.46 -7.08 -12.26
C GLY A 38 -0.17 -8.44 -11.94
N PHE A 39 -1.00 -8.52 -10.89
CA PHE A 39 -1.71 -9.75 -10.51
C PHE A 39 -3.18 -9.77 -10.96
N GLY A 40 -3.65 -8.71 -11.61
CA GLY A 40 -5.03 -8.62 -12.12
C GLY A 40 -6.07 -8.87 -11.03
N SER A 41 -6.93 -9.87 -11.26
CA SER A 41 -7.99 -10.29 -10.33
C SER A 41 -7.62 -11.51 -9.47
N ASN A 42 -6.33 -11.86 -9.36
CA ASN A 42 -5.88 -12.98 -8.54
C ASN A 42 -6.29 -12.77 -7.07
N HIS A 43 -7.14 -13.67 -6.56
CA HIS A 43 -7.71 -13.55 -5.22
C HIS A 43 -6.64 -13.59 -4.11
N SER A 44 -5.64 -14.48 -4.22
CA SER A 44 -4.55 -14.59 -3.25
C SER A 44 -3.72 -13.30 -3.18
N ALA A 45 -3.41 -12.70 -4.33
CA ALA A 45 -2.71 -11.43 -4.38
C ALA A 45 -3.52 -10.28 -3.78
N ILE A 46 -4.84 -10.26 -3.99
CA ILE A 46 -5.75 -9.28 -3.37
C ILE A 46 -5.76 -9.43 -1.84
N LEU A 47 -5.81 -10.66 -1.32
CA LEU A 47 -5.74 -10.91 0.12
C LEU A 47 -4.40 -10.46 0.72
N LYS A 48 -3.28 -10.72 0.04
CA LYS A 48 -1.95 -10.23 0.44
C LYS A 48 -1.88 -8.70 0.40
N ALA A 49 -2.44 -8.06 -0.62
CA ALA A 49 -2.54 -6.60 -0.70
C ALA A 49 -3.35 -6.03 0.47
N ALA A 50 -4.48 -6.64 0.81
CA ALA A 50 -5.29 -6.22 1.95
C ALA A 50 -4.53 -6.37 3.28
N ARG A 51 -3.79 -7.48 3.46
CA ARG A 51 -2.95 -7.70 4.65
C ARG A 51 -1.82 -6.68 4.74
N LEU A 52 -1.14 -6.38 3.63
CA LEU A 52 -0.11 -5.34 3.54
C LEU A 52 -0.66 -3.98 4.00
N LEU A 53 -1.76 -3.53 3.40
CA LEU A 53 -2.36 -2.24 3.72
C LEU A 53 -2.85 -2.18 5.18
N ARG A 54 -3.41 -3.28 5.69
CA ARG A 54 -3.77 -3.39 7.11
C ARG A 54 -2.55 -3.26 8.02
N LYS A 55 -1.44 -3.98 7.73
CA LYS A 55 -0.21 -3.93 8.53
C LYS A 55 0.35 -2.51 8.56
N LEU A 56 0.44 -1.84 7.40
CA LEU A 56 0.88 -0.46 7.30
C LEU A 56 -0.03 0.52 8.09
N SER A 57 -1.34 0.29 8.10
CA SER A 57 -2.24 1.10 8.91
C SER A 57 -2.04 0.90 10.41
N MET A 58 -1.75 -0.33 10.86
CA MET A 58 -1.42 -0.60 12.27
C MET A 58 -0.17 0.16 12.73
N TYR A 59 0.82 0.31 11.84
CA TYR A 59 2.01 1.13 12.08
C TYR A 59 1.83 2.62 11.79
N LYS A 60 0.58 3.09 11.60
CA LYS A 60 0.22 4.49 11.32
C LYS A 60 0.83 5.09 10.04
N PHE A 61 1.34 4.26 9.12
CA PHE A 61 1.77 4.73 7.80
C PHE A 61 0.60 5.07 6.88
N LEU A 62 -0.58 4.49 7.14
CA LEU A 62 -1.81 4.71 6.37
C LEU A 62 -3.00 4.95 7.32
N LYS A 63 -3.91 5.84 6.94
CA LYS A 63 -5.21 5.97 7.60
C LYS A 63 -6.22 5.06 6.93
N THR A 64 -7.16 4.51 7.70
CA THR A 64 -8.30 3.77 7.15
C THR A 64 -9.52 4.67 7.12
N GLU A 65 -10.18 4.73 5.98
CA GLU A 65 -11.49 5.35 5.86
C GLU A 65 -12.52 4.31 5.38
N PRO A 66 -13.69 4.20 6.03
CA PRO A 66 -14.76 3.35 5.54
C PRO A 66 -15.23 3.87 4.19
N SER A 67 -15.31 3.00 3.17
CA SER A 67 -15.69 3.45 1.81
C SER A 67 -17.15 3.91 1.68
N SER A 68 -18.00 3.53 2.64
CA SER A 68 -19.36 4.04 2.88
C SER A 68 -19.90 3.51 4.21
N LYS A 69 -20.99 4.10 4.74
CA LYS A 69 -21.72 3.58 5.94
C LYS A 69 -22.26 2.15 5.76
N ARG A 70 -22.33 1.60 4.54
CA ARG A 70 -22.94 0.28 4.24
C ARG A 70 -21.96 -0.78 3.71
N SER A 71 -20.75 -0.43 3.29
CA SER A 71 -19.78 -1.39 2.71
C SER A 71 -18.57 -1.61 3.62
N LYS A 72 -18.29 -2.89 3.92
CA LYS A 72 -17.09 -3.34 4.67
C LYS A 72 -15.78 -3.22 3.87
N THR A 73 -15.78 -2.62 2.67
CA THR A 73 -14.54 -2.39 1.93
C THR A 73 -13.82 -1.18 2.51
N TYR A 74 -12.70 -1.41 3.18
CA TYR A 74 -11.81 -0.36 3.66
C TYR A 74 -11.11 0.33 2.49
N ARG A 75 -11.08 1.67 2.50
CA ARG A 75 -10.13 2.45 1.71
C ARG A 75 -8.98 2.83 2.62
N TYR A 76 -7.76 2.70 2.11
CA TYR A 76 -6.58 3.19 2.78
C TYR A 76 -6.22 4.54 2.19
N ILE A 77 -5.88 5.49 3.05
CA ILE A 77 -5.60 6.86 2.67
C ILE A 77 -4.19 7.22 3.12
N LEU A 78 -3.47 7.80 2.18
CA LEU A 78 -2.15 8.38 2.34
C LEU A 78 -2.24 9.85 1.96
N ARG A 79 -1.83 10.72 2.87
CA ARG A 79 -1.76 12.16 2.67
C ARG A 79 -0.31 12.58 2.47
N ILE A 80 -0.12 13.74 1.86
CA ILE A 80 1.21 14.29 1.60
C ILE A 80 2.02 14.49 2.89
N ASP A 81 1.38 14.79 4.01
CA ASP A 81 1.99 14.98 5.33
C ASP A 81 2.33 13.67 6.05
N ASP A 82 1.87 12.52 5.56
CA ASP A 82 2.17 11.23 6.18
C ASP A 82 3.64 10.84 5.93
N GLU A 83 4.28 10.27 6.95
CA GLU A 83 5.71 9.91 6.92
C GLU A 83 6.08 9.02 5.73
N LEU A 84 5.26 8.00 5.44
CA LEU A 84 5.53 7.11 4.33
C LEU A 84 5.50 7.84 2.98
N TRP A 85 4.64 8.84 2.82
CA TRP A 85 4.60 9.65 1.60
C TRP A 85 5.91 10.43 1.43
N GLN A 86 6.33 11.12 2.50
CA GLN A 86 7.54 11.94 2.48
C GLN A 86 8.78 11.10 2.19
N ILE A 87 8.91 9.94 2.85
CA ILE A 87 10.03 9.03 2.60
C ILE A 87 9.96 8.50 1.16
N ALA A 88 8.79 8.04 0.69
CA ALA A 88 8.65 7.51 -0.67
C ALA A 88 8.99 8.54 -1.76
N LYS A 89 8.72 9.84 -1.53
CA LYS A 89 9.07 10.92 -2.46
C LYS A 89 10.56 11.29 -2.41
N LYS A 90 11.19 11.20 -1.24
CA LYS A 90 12.59 11.57 -1.04
C LYS A 90 13.57 10.45 -1.37
N ASP A 91 13.26 9.23 -0.92
CA ASP A 91 14.09 8.04 -1.03
C ASP A 91 13.18 6.79 -1.19
N PRO A 92 12.84 6.44 -2.45
CA PRO A 92 11.93 5.35 -2.74
C PRO A 92 12.45 3.98 -2.29
N GLU A 93 13.76 3.75 -2.40
CA GLU A 93 14.37 2.47 -2.02
C GLU A 93 14.33 2.28 -0.50
N ARG A 94 14.64 3.34 0.26
CA ARG A 94 14.49 3.31 1.72
C ARG A 94 13.03 3.08 2.14
N ALA A 95 12.07 3.67 1.44
CA ALA A 95 10.66 3.41 1.70
C ALA A 95 10.30 1.93 1.48
N LYS A 96 10.79 1.31 0.40
CA LYS A 96 10.62 -0.14 0.15
C LYS A 96 11.22 -0.97 1.28
N GLU A 97 12.44 -0.67 1.69
CA GLU A 97 13.11 -1.41 2.77
C GLU A 97 12.37 -1.34 4.09
N ILE A 98 11.89 -0.15 4.47
CA ILE A 98 11.10 0.04 5.70
C ILE A 98 9.84 -0.83 5.63
N ILE A 99 9.09 -0.75 4.53
CA ILE A 99 7.87 -1.55 4.37
C ILE A 99 8.19 -3.05 4.43
N LEU A 100 9.23 -3.50 3.73
CA LEU A 100 9.62 -4.91 3.73
C LEU A 100 10.04 -5.37 5.13
N LYS A 101 10.85 -4.61 5.86
CA LYS A 101 11.23 -4.93 7.25
C LYS A 101 10.03 -5.04 8.18
N LEU A 102 8.98 -4.24 7.95
CA LEU A 102 7.73 -4.36 8.71
C LEU A 102 6.97 -5.62 8.34
N LEU A 103 7.09 -6.12 7.11
CA LEU A 103 6.39 -7.32 6.65
C LEU A 103 7.02 -8.62 7.14
N SER A 104 8.34 -8.62 7.39
CA SER A 104 9.07 -9.67 8.11
C SER A 104 8.37 -10.09 9.41
#